data_AF-A0A5C5ZHT7-F1
#
_entry.id   AF-A0A5C5ZHT7-F1
#
_cell.length_a   1.000
_cell.length_b   1.000
_cell.length_c   1.000
_cell.angle_alpha   90.00
_cell.angle_beta   90.00
_cell.angle_gamma   90.00
#
_symmetry.space_group_name_H-M   'P 1'
#
loop_
_entity.id
_entity.type
_entity.pdbx_description
1 polymer ?
#
loop_
_entity_poly.entity_id
_entity_poly.type
_entity_poly.pdbx_seq_one_letter_code
_entity_poly.pdbx_strand_id
1 'polypeptide(L)'
;MASLEIDPRSGRYRVRFRYAGQEYKRSLRTKSRPVAAASLGQVEEALRMIEMGLVELPQDVEEGAFIVSGARVRKARRQPSKVQTLDDLFRVYQAELPTGSKEPRTLAGERLHFKHLLRHLKPKTRLAAITPRTVQGYVELRSRDQYAKRSITPDTIKKEITTLRLVWNWAKRQEYVENPPPISHVIYPKRDEKPPFQTLAEIQRAVSGGKLSKAQEAALWESLFLTRPEVDRLLDHASKQAGLPFVYPMFVLVAHTGMRRSELLRAEKADFDFEGRTILVREKKRSRKHALSFRRVPMTNLLGRVFKQYFAEHPSGPYALTRDNDQPLTTDAADHFFEVALKGSAWQAVRGFHVFRHSFASNAMAEGIDQRMIDAWMGHQTEEMRQRYRHLAPTQQQAAIDAVYRDEAS
;
A
#
# COMPACT_ATOMS: atom_id res chain seq x y z
N MET A 1 -47.87 -38.28 6.62
CA MET A 1 -47.91 -38.98 7.93
C MET A 1 -46.59 -39.72 8.16
N ALA A 2 -46.00 -39.54 9.35
CA ALA A 2 -44.78 -40.21 9.78
C ALA A 2 -45.11 -41.28 10.83
N SER A 3 -44.30 -42.32 10.94
CA SER A 3 -44.48 -43.39 11.94
C SER A 3 -43.14 -43.93 12.43
N LEU A 4 -43.15 -44.54 13.62
CA LEU A 4 -41.98 -45.21 14.18
C LEU A 4 -41.99 -46.70 13.90
N GLU A 5 -40.83 -47.26 13.59
CA GLU A 5 -40.61 -48.69 13.38
C GLU A 5 -39.34 -49.11 14.16
N ILE A 6 -39.33 -50.30 14.74
CA ILE A 6 -38.12 -50.84 15.38
C ILE A 6 -37.35 -51.66 14.35
N ASP A 7 -36.07 -51.34 14.17
CA ASP A 7 -35.18 -52.14 13.35
C ASP A 7 -34.91 -53.51 14.01
N PRO A 8 -35.37 -54.63 13.44
CA PRO A 8 -35.22 -55.95 14.06
C PRO A 8 -33.76 -56.39 14.21
N ARG A 9 -32.83 -55.83 13.42
CA ARG A 9 -31.40 -56.19 13.51
C ARG A 9 -30.65 -55.41 14.59
N SER A 10 -31.00 -54.15 14.81
CA SER A 10 -30.25 -53.25 15.71
C SER A 10 -30.99 -52.91 17.00
N GLY A 11 -32.30 -53.19 17.08
CA GLY A 11 -33.19 -52.80 18.16
C GLY A 11 -33.37 -51.28 18.31
N ARG A 12 -32.95 -50.50 17.30
CA ARG A 12 -33.05 -49.03 17.30
C ARG A 12 -34.31 -48.58 16.56
N TYR A 13 -34.87 -47.46 16.97
CA TYR A 13 -35.99 -46.84 16.29
C TYR A 13 -35.56 -46.25 14.94
N ARG A 14 -36.43 -46.40 13.95
CA ARG A 14 -36.43 -45.74 12.65
C ARG A 14 -37.71 -44.92 12.54
N VAL A 15 -37.63 -43.79 11.84
CA VAL A 15 -38.79 -43.04 11.40
C VAL A 15 -39.05 -43.33 9.93
N ARG A 16 -40.31 -43.58 9.60
CA ARG A 16 -40.82 -43.79 8.24
C ARG A 16 -41.77 -42.65 7.91
N PHE A 17 -41.61 -42.01 6.76
CA PHE A 17 -42.51 -40.95 6.29
C PHE A 17 -42.51 -40.86 4.77
N ARG A 18 -43.49 -40.15 4.20
CA ARG A 18 -43.54 -39.83 2.78
C ARG A 18 -43.42 -38.34 2.55
N TYR A 19 -42.70 -37.97 1.52
CA TYR A 19 -42.53 -36.60 1.05
C TYR A 19 -42.35 -36.63 -0.47
N ALA A 20 -43.00 -35.71 -1.21
CA ALA A 20 -42.93 -35.61 -2.66
C ALA A 20 -43.18 -36.94 -3.42
N GLY A 21 -44.09 -37.79 -2.92
CA GLY A 21 -44.38 -39.10 -3.52
C GLY A 21 -43.36 -40.20 -3.22
N GLN A 22 -42.24 -39.89 -2.56
CA GLN A 22 -41.20 -40.84 -2.18
C GLN A 22 -41.31 -41.24 -0.71
N GLU A 23 -41.01 -42.51 -0.42
CA GLU A 23 -40.96 -43.03 0.95
C GLU A 23 -39.53 -42.99 1.51
N TYR A 24 -39.41 -42.47 2.73
CA TYR A 24 -38.17 -42.35 3.47
C TYR A 24 -38.19 -43.22 4.72
N LYS A 25 -37.10 -43.96 4.96
CA LYS A 25 -36.84 -44.71 6.20
C LYS A 25 -35.49 -44.32 6.77
N ARG A 26 -35.45 -43.73 7.96
CA ARG A 26 -34.22 -43.23 8.58
C ARG A 26 -34.07 -43.70 10.01
N SER A 27 -32.87 -44.13 10.38
CA SER A 27 -32.57 -44.50 11.76
C SER A 27 -32.45 -43.26 12.65
N LEU A 28 -33.15 -43.27 13.79
CA LEU A 28 -33.06 -42.25 14.83
C LEU A 28 -31.88 -42.47 15.78
N ARG A 29 -31.07 -43.53 15.56
CA ARG A 29 -29.89 -43.90 16.36
C ARG A 29 -30.15 -44.04 17.87
N THR A 30 -31.40 -44.28 18.27
CA THR A 30 -31.81 -44.43 19.67
C THR A 30 -32.60 -45.72 19.88
N LYS A 31 -32.46 -46.34 21.06
CA LYS A 31 -33.33 -47.43 21.54
C LYS A 31 -34.40 -46.92 22.52
N SER A 32 -34.35 -45.65 22.90
CA SER A 32 -35.27 -45.05 23.87
C SER A 32 -36.55 -44.59 23.17
N ARG A 33 -37.69 -45.14 23.61
CA ARG A 33 -39.02 -44.81 23.07
C ARG A 33 -39.38 -43.33 23.28
N PRO A 34 -39.15 -42.70 24.45
CA PRO A 34 -39.38 -41.26 24.61
C PRO A 34 -38.57 -40.39 23.64
N VAL A 35 -37.29 -40.70 23.43
CA VAL A 35 -36.43 -39.96 22.48
C VAL A 35 -36.89 -40.17 21.04
N ALA A 36 -37.33 -41.38 20.69
CA ALA A 36 -37.88 -41.68 19.38
C ALA A 36 -39.19 -40.92 19.12
N ALA A 37 -40.09 -40.86 20.11
CA ALA A 37 -41.34 -40.11 20.03
C ALA A 37 -41.11 -38.60 19.86
N ALA A 38 -40.15 -38.02 20.59
CA ALA A 38 -39.77 -36.62 20.42
C ALA A 38 -39.21 -36.33 19.01
N SER A 39 -38.42 -37.26 18.46
CA SER A 39 -37.88 -37.14 17.10
C SER A 39 -38.98 -37.30 16.02
N LEU A 40 -39.99 -38.15 16.27
CA LEU A 40 -41.16 -38.26 15.40
C LEU A 40 -41.91 -36.93 15.32
N GLY A 41 -42.19 -36.29 16.47
CA GLY A 41 -42.85 -34.99 16.50
C GLY A 41 -42.07 -33.90 15.75
N GLN A 42 -40.73 -33.93 15.79
CA GLN A 42 -39.89 -33.02 14.99
C GLN A 42 -40.00 -33.25 13.48
N VAL A 43 -40.10 -34.51 13.06
CA VAL A 43 -40.29 -34.89 11.65
C VAL A 43 -41.67 -34.44 11.15
N GLU A 44 -42.71 -34.64 11.95
CA GLU A 44 -44.08 -34.24 11.61
C GLU A 44 -44.19 -32.72 11.48
N GLU A 45 -43.60 -31.97 12.43
CA GLU A 45 -43.58 -30.50 12.35
C GLU A 45 -42.76 -30.00 11.16
N ALA A 46 -41.63 -30.65 10.84
CA ALA A 46 -40.83 -30.31 9.65
C ALA A 46 -41.60 -30.52 8.35
N LEU A 47 -42.34 -31.63 8.22
CA LEU A 47 -43.19 -31.89 7.06
C LEU A 47 -44.29 -30.83 6.93
N ARG A 48 -44.94 -30.48 8.05
CA ARG A 48 -45.98 -29.45 8.10
C ARG A 48 -45.44 -28.07 7.69
N MET A 49 -44.27 -27.67 8.19
CA MET A 49 -43.65 -26.39 7.82
C MET A 49 -43.34 -26.30 6.33
N ILE A 50 -42.90 -27.41 5.72
CA ILE A 50 -42.62 -27.48 4.28
C ILE A 50 -43.93 -27.43 3.47
N GLU A 51 -44.96 -28.20 3.88
CA GLU A 51 -46.28 -28.18 3.24
C GLU A 51 -46.96 -26.80 3.29
N MET A 52 -46.78 -26.06 4.39
CA MET A 52 -47.28 -24.69 4.56
C MET A 52 -46.42 -23.63 3.85
N GLY A 53 -45.31 -24.02 3.22
CA GLY A 53 -44.38 -23.08 2.57
C GLY A 53 -43.61 -22.17 3.54
N LEU A 54 -43.58 -22.51 4.83
CA LEU A 54 -42.83 -21.76 5.85
C LEU A 54 -41.32 -22.05 5.81
N VAL A 55 -40.93 -23.20 5.24
CA VAL A 55 -39.54 -23.59 5.02
C VAL A 55 -39.38 -24.18 3.62
N GLU A 56 -38.46 -23.62 2.85
CA GLU A 56 -38.05 -24.18 1.56
C GLU A 56 -36.96 -25.24 1.74
N LEU A 57 -37.01 -26.30 0.93
CA LEU A 57 -35.99 -27.35 0.92
C LEU A 57 -34.73 -26.83 0.19
N PRO A 58 -33.54 -26.81 0.82
CA PRO A 58 -32.31 -26.40 0.14
C PRO A 58 -31.92 -27.37 -0.98
N GLN A 59 -31.41 -26.86 -2.11
CA GLN A 59 -31.06 -27.66 -3.30
C GLN A 59 -29.94 -28.69 -3.05
N ASP A 60 -29.05 -28.45 -2.07
CA ASP A 60 -27.84 -29.26 -1.84
C ASP A 60 -27.96 -30.24 -0.67
N VAL A 61 -29.18 -30.56 -0.19
CA VAL A 61 -29.38 -31.43 0.98
C VAL A 61 -30.29 -32.61 0.65
N GLU A 62 -29.93 -33.80 1.10
CA GLU A 62 -30.77 -35.00 0.99
C GLU A 62 -32.09 -34.78 1.77
N GLU A 63 -33.22 -34.80 1.07
CA GLU A 63 -34.55 -34.40 1.59
C GLU A 63 -34.90 -35.13 2.90
N GLY A 64 -34.69 -36.45 2.92
CA GLY A 64 -34.99 -37.26 4.08
C GLY A 64 -34.09 -36.99 5.29
N ALA A 65 -32.87 -36.49 5.09
CA ALA A 65 -31.98 -36.11 6.18
C ALA A 65 -32.32 -34.72 6.74
N PHE A 66 -32.75 -33.79 5.87
CA PHE A 66 -33.21 -32.45 6.25
C PHE A 66 -34.50 -32.50 7.08
N ILE A 67 -35.47 -33.32 6.67
CA ILE A 67 -36.74 -33.48 7.39
C ILE A 67 -36.51 -34.10 8.77
N VAL A 68 -35.62 -35.10 8.87
CA VAL A 68 -35.27 -35.74 10.16
C VAL A 68 -34.46 -34.84 11.09
N SER A 69 -33.80 -33.79 10.58
CA SER A 69 -33.12 -32.81 11.42
C SER A 69 -34.05 -31.73 11.99
N GLY A 70 -35.36 -31.82 11.74
CA GLY A 70 -36.33 -30.79 12.10
C GLY A 70 -36.23 -29.55 11.22
N ALA A 71 -35.98 -29.74 9.93
CA ALA A 71 -35.76 -28.67 8.94
C ALA A 71 -34.58 -27.73 9.29
N ARG A 72 -33.53 -28.27 9.93
CA ARG A 72 -32.31 -27.54 10.29
C ARG A 72 -31.17 -27.91 9.36
N VAL A 73 -30.58 -26.91 8.70
CA VAL A 73 -29.31 -27.08 7.97
C VAL A 73 -28.16 -27.16 8.98
N ARG A 74 -27.65 -28.37 9.23
CA ARG A 74 -26.34 -28.51 9.90
C ARG A 74 -25.27 -28.07 8.92
N LYS A 75 -24.64 -26.91 9.15
CA LYS A 75 -23.40 -26.55 8.45
C LYS A 75 -22.43 -27.72 8.61
N ALA A 76 -21.99 -28.29 7.49
CA ALA A 76 -21.00 -29.36 7.48
C ALA A 76 -19.81 -28.92 8.34
N ARG A 77 -19.36 -29.80 9.25
CA ARG A 77 -18.19 -29.55 10.09
C ARG A 77 -16.99 -29.46 9.14
N ARG A 78 -16.60 -28.24 8.77
CA ARG A 78 -15.44 -27.98 7.89
C ARG A 78 -14.26 -28.80 8.39
N GLN A 79 -13.60 -29.53 7.50
CA GLN A 79 -12.32 -30.16 7.83
C GLN A 79 -11.38 -29.07 8.37
N PRO A 80 -10.55 -29.36 9.38
CA PRO A 80 -9.66 -28.34 9.93
C PRO A 80 -8.75 -27.82 8.81
N SER A 81 -8.89 -26.53 8.52
CA SER A 81 -8.05 -25.82 7.56
C SER A 81 -6.57 -26.08 7.87
N LYS A 82 -5.75 -26.25 6.82
CA LYS A 82 -4.28 -26.28 6.94
C LYS A 82 -3.72 -24.99 7.56
N VAL A 83 -4.52 -23.92 7.55
CA VAL A 83 -4.20 -22.61 8.10
C VAL A 83 -4.90 -22.46 9.46
N GLN A 84 -4.17 -22.69 10.56
CA GLN A 84 -4.69 -22.54 11.92
C GLN A 84 -4.03 -21.40 12.70
N THR A 85 -2.75 -21.17 12.43
CA THR A 85 -1.93 -20.18 13.14
C THR A 85 -1.60 -18.98 12.26
N LEU A 86 -1.08 -17.92 12.90
CA LEU A 86 -0.61 -16.73 12.18
C LEU A 86 0.56 -17.04 11.23
N ASP A 87 1.47 -17.92 11.65
CA ASP A 87 2.60 -18.35 10.81
C ASP A 87 2.15 -19.18 9.60
N ASP A 88 1.21 -20.11 9.81
CA ASP A 88 0.60 -20.85 8.70
C ASP A 88 -0.03 -19.91 7.69
N LEU A 89 -0.76 -18.90 8.16
CA LEU A 89 -1.41 -17.92 7.31
C LEU A 89 -0.40 -17.20 6.42
N PHE A 90 0.71 -16.71 6.98
CA PHE A 90 1.73 -16.00 6.20
C PHE A 90 2.47 -16.92 5.24
N ARG A 91 2.78 -18.15 5.66
CA ARG A 91 3.47 -19.14 4.82
C ARG A 91 2.61 -19.56 3.63
N VAL A 92 1.35 -19.94 3.87
CA VAL A 92 0.42 -20.34 2.80
C VAL A 92 0.14 -19.16 1.88
N TYR A 93 -0.03 -17.95 2.42
CA TYR A 93 -0.17 -16.73 1.61
C TYR A 93 0.99 -16.55 0.63
N GLN A 94 2.22 -16.74 1.08
CA GLN A 94 3.40 -16.57 0.24
C GLN A 94 3.54 -17.67 -0.80
N ALA A 95 3.16 -18.90 -0.48
CA ALA A 95 3.24 -20.04 -1.38
C ALA A 95 2.16 -19.99 -2.49
N GLU A 96 0.98 -19.49 -2.17
CA GLU A 96 -0.16 -19.44 -3.10
C GLU A 96 -0.25 -18.12 -3.89
N LEU A 97 0.64 -17.16 -3.64
CA LEU A 97 0.68 -15.92 -4.40
C LEU A 97 1.14 -16.20 -5.84
N PRO A 98 0.37 -15.81 -6.87
CA PRO A 98 0.79 -16.02 -8.26
C PRO A 98 2.10 -15.29 -8.57
N THR A 99 3.00 -15.94 -9.30
CA THR A 99 4.25 -15.34 -9.76
C THR A 99 3.97 -14.06 -10.56
N GLY A 100 4.69 -12.98 -10.26
CA GLY A 100 4.50 -11.69 -10.93
C GLY A 100 3.31 -10.87 -10.44
N SER A 101 2.49 -11.37 -9.50
CA SER A 101 1.35 -10.61 -8.94
C SER A 101 1.76 -9.37 -8.14
N LYS A 102 3.03 -9.29 -7.70
CA LYS A 102 3.59 -8.19 -6.92
C LYS A 102 5.05 -7.92 -7.26
N GLU A 103 5.43 -6.65 -7.16
CA GLU A 103 6.82 -6.22 -7.29
C GLU A 103 7.72 -6.86 -6.19
N PRO A 104 8.97 -7.26 -6.52
CA PRO A 104 9.88 -7.90 -5.56
C PRO A 104 10.12 -7.08 -4.28
N ARG A 105 10.18 -5.74 -4.40
CA ARG A 105 10.33 -4.83 -3.25
C ARG A 105 9.11 -4.83 -2.33
N THR A 106 7.91 -4.98 -2.89
CA THR A 106 6.67 -5.12 -2.11
C THR A 106 6.69 -6.43 -1.34
N LEU A 107 7.04 -7.53 -1.99
CA LEU A 107 7.18 -8.85 -1.35
C LEU A 107 8.24 -8.84 -0.24
N ALA A 108 9.37 -8.17 -0.45
CA ALA A 108 10.39 -7.98 0.58
C ALA A 108 9.87 -7.17 1.78
N GLY A 109 9.10 -6.11 1.53
CA GLY A 109 8.43 -5.33 2.58
C GLY A 109 7.42 -6.15 3.37
N GLU A 110 6.60 -6.95 2.70
CA GLU A 110 5.63 -7.84 3.35
C GLU A 110 6.32 -8.90 4.21
N ARG A 111 7.41 -9.52 3.72
CA ARG A 111 8.25 -10.42 4.51
C ARG A 111 8.77 -9.76 5.78
N LEU A 112 9.19 -8.51 5.70
CA LEU A 112 9.64 -7.76 6.88
C LEU A 112 8.47 -7.50 7.85
N HIS A 113 7.30 -7.13 7.34
CA HIS A 113 6.10 -6.94 8.16
C HIS A 113 5.68 -8.23 8.86
N PHE A 114 5.73 -9.39 8.17
CA PHE A 114 5.45 -10.69 8.79
C PHE A 114 6.40 -10.98 9.94
N LYS A 115 7.71 -10.74 9.78
CA LYS A 115 8.67 -10.90 10.88
C LYS A 115 8.31 -10.05 12.10
N HIS A 116 7.89 -8.80 11.91
CA HIS A 116 7.49 -7.92 13.01
C HIS A 116 6.18 -8.39 13.67
N LEU A 117 5.17 -8.72 12.86
CA LEU A 117 3.89 -9.26 13.33
C LEU A 117 4.10 -10.54 14.12
N LEU A 118 4.88 -11.50 13.60
CA LEU A 118 5.17 -12.77 14.28
C LEU A 118 5.96 -12.58 15.58
N ARG A 119 6.87 -11.60 15.67
CA ARG A 119 7.64 -11.31 16.89
C ARG A 119 6.73 -10.99 18.08
N HIS A 120 5.73 -10.13 17.84
CA HIS A 120 4.88 -9.58 18.90
C HIS A 120 3.55 -10.34 19.06
N LEU A 121 2.93 -10.80 17.96
CA LEU A 121 1.70 -11.61 17.99
C LEU A 121 1.96 -13.11 18.21
N LYS A 122 3.21 -13.55 18.14
CA LYS A 122 3.68 -14.95 18.25
C LYS A 122 3.26 -15.85 17.08
N PRO A 123 4.18 -16.68 16.53
CA PRO A 123 3.89 -17.52 15.36
C PRO A 123 2.72 -18.50 15.56
N LYS A 124 2.67 -19.15 16.74
CA LYS A 124 1.70 -20.21 17.05
C LYS A 124 0.31 -19.69 17.49
N THR A 125 0.09 -18.38 17.48
CA THR A 125 -1.21 -17.81 17.86
C THR A 125 -2.27 -18.24 16.87
N ARG A 126 -3.35 -18.86 17.37
CA ARG A 126 -4.49 -19.29 16.56
C ARG A 126 -5.16 -18.07 15.94
N LEU A 127 -5.58 -18.16 14.67
CA LEU A 127 -6.23 -17.04 13.99
C LEU A 127 -7.50 -16.56 14.73
N ALA A 128 -8.28 -17.48 15.32
CA ALA A 128 -9.45 -17.14 16.13
C ALA A 128 -9.12 -16.35 17.41
N ALA A 129 -7.89 -16.40 17.90
CA ALA A 129 -7.44 -15.64 19.08
C ALA A 129 -6.90 -14.25 18.72
N ILE A 130 -6.77 -13.92 17.44
CA ILE A 130 -6.35 -12.59 16.99
C ILE A 130 -7.59 -11.72 16.96
N THR A 131 -7.71 -10.85 17.97
CA THR A 131 -8.83 -9.92 18.14
C THR A 131 -8.33 -8.48 17.98
N PRO A 132 -9.23 -7.48 17.85
CA PRO A 132 -8.83 -6.08 17.87
C PRO A 132 -7.96 -5.71 19.08
N ARG A 133 -8.22 -6.32 20.26
CA ARG A 133 -7.39 -6.14 21.46
C ARG A 133 -5.97 -6.67 21.27
N THR A 134 -5.83 -7.85 20.65
CA THR A 134 -4.53 -8.43 20.33
C THR A 134 -3.75 -7.52 19.37
N VAL A 135 -4.42 -6.95 18.37
CA VAL A 135 -3.81 -6.02 17.41
C VAL A 135 -3.48 -4.66 18.06
N GLN A 136 -4.30 -4.17 19.00
CA GLN A 136 -3.98 -2.97 19.78
C GLN A 136 -2.70 -3.20 20.62
N GLY A 137 -2.59 -4.35 21.30
CA GLY A 137 -1.38 -4.71 22.03
C GLY A 137 -0.14 -4.81 21.13
N TYR A 138 -0.30 -5.27 19.88
CA TYR A 138 0.77 -5.21 18.89
C TYR A 138 1.23 -3.77 18.63
N VAL A 139 0.31 -2.82 18.41
CA VAL A 139 0.66 -1.41 18.15
C VAL A 139 1.43 -0.82 19.32
N GLU A 140 0.99 -1.08 20.55
CA GLU A 140 1.65 -0.60 21.76
C GLU A 140 3.08 -1.17 21.89
N LEU A 141 3.25 -2.49 21.76
CA LEU A 141 4.58 -3.10 21.81
C LEU A 141 5.48 -2.60 20.67
N ARG A 142 4.95 -2.55 19.45
CA ARG A 142 5.69 -2.13 18.26
C ARG A 142 6.12 -0.66 18.32
N SER A 143 5.35 0.21 18.98
CA SER A 143 5.72 1.61 19.21
C SER A 143 6.90 1.81 20.16
N ARG A 144 7.20 0.81 21.01
CA ARG A 144 8.34 0.81 21.93
C ARG A 144 9.62 0.26 21.30
N ASP A 145 9.50 -0.42 20.17
CA ASP A 145 10.66 -0.89 19.42
C ASP A 145 11.50 0.29 18.89
N GLN A 146 12.79 0.03 18.71
CA GLN A 146 13.72 0.94 18.06
C GLN A 146 14.40 0.28 16.86
N TYR A 147 14.71 1.08 15.85
CA TYR A 147 15.58 0.71 14.74
C TYR A 147 16.59 1.81 14.51
N ALA A 148 17.88 1.46 14.46
CA ALA A 148 18.97 2.43 14.34
C ALA A 148 18.89 3.57 15.37
N LYS A 149 18.61 3.24 16.64
CA LYS A 149 18.42 4.17 17.77
C LYS A 149 17.27 5.18 17.60
N ARG A 150 16.34 4.93 16.67
CA ARG A 150 15.13 5.74 16.47
C ARG A 150 13.89 4.92 16.78
N SER A 151 12.93 5.55 17.46
CA SER A 151 11.62 4.94 17.71
C SER A 151 10.87 4.71 16.40
N ILE A 152 10.05 3.66 16.40
CA ILE A 152 9.31 3.26 15.20
C ILE A 152 8.11 4.18 15.00
N THR A 153 8.02 4.76 13.81
CA THR A 153 6.95 5.71 13.50
C THR A 153 5.58 5.03 13.40
N PRO A 154 4.48 5.71 13.79
CA PRO A 154 3.12 5.19 13.63
C PRO A 154 2.78 4.78 12.18
N ASP A 155 3.32 5.47 11.17
CA ASP A 155 3.15 5.11 9.75
C ASP A 155 3.74 3.74 9.41
N THR A 156 4.88 3.40 10.01
CA THR A 156 5.51 2.07 9.84
C THR A 156 4.58 1.00 10.39
N ILE A 157 4.04 1.20 11.58
CA ILE A 157 3.08 0.28 12.21
C ILE A 157 1.81 0.16 11.37
N LYS A 158 1.27 1.29 10.88
CA LYS A 158 0.09 1.31 10.01
C LYS A 158 0.30 0.53 8.71
N LYS A 159 1.50 0.55 8.12
CA LYS A 159 1.85 -0.28 6.95
C LYS A 159 1.88 -1.78 7.28
N GLU A 160 2.39 -2.14 8.44
CA GLU A 160 2.38 -3.53 8.93
C GLU A 160 0.94 -4.02 9.14
N ILE A 161 0.08 -3.22 9.79
CA ILE A 161 -1.36 -3.53 9.97
C ILE A 161 -2.10 -3.56 8.62
N THR A 162 -1.74 -2.69 7.67
CA THR A 162 -2.28 -2.73 6.30
C THR A 162 -1.92 -4.05 5.60
N THR A 163 -0.73 -4.57 5.86
CA THR A 163 -0.29 -5.87 5.33
C THR A 163 -1.07 -7.01 5.98
N LEU A 164 -1.27 -6.97 7.30
CA LEU A 164 -2.15 -7.93 7.99
C LEU A 164 -3.56 -7.92 7.40
N ARG A 165 -4.15 -6.73 7.20
CA ARG A 165 -5.46 -6.57 6.53
C ARG A 165 -5.50 -7.25 5.16
N LEU A 166 -4.46 -7.02 4.35
CA LEU A 166 -4.37 -7.54 3.00
C LEU A 166 -4.35 -9.07 3.00
N VAL A 167 -3.51 -9.68 3.83
CA VAL A 167 -3.41 -11.14 3.93
C VAL A 167 -4.68 -11.74 4.53
N TRP A 168 -5.27 -11.10 5.54
CA TRP A 168 -6.50 -11.57 6.15
C TRP A 168 -7.69 -11.54 5.18
N ASN A 169 -7.82 -10.48 4.38
CA ASN A 169 -8.84 -10.42 3.33
C ASN A 169 -8.62 -11.48 2.25
N TRP A 170 -7.37 -11.81 1.92
CA TRP A 170 -7.07 -12.94 1.05
C TRP A 170 -7.49 -14.26 1.68
N ALA A 171 -7.16 -14.51 2.94
CA ALA A 171 -7.55 -15.73 3.64
C ALA A 171 -9.06 -15.88 3.79
N LYS A 172 -9.79 -14.77 3.95
CA LYS A 172 -11.25 -14.77 3.95
C LYS A 172 -11.81 -15.23 2.60
N ARG A 173 -11.23 -14.77 1.48
CA ARG A 173 -11.63 -15.22 0.13
C ARG A 173 -11.30 -16.69 -0.13
N GLN A 174 -10.22 -17.20 0.45
CA GLN A 174 -9.86 -18.62 0.42
C GLN A 174 -10.58 -19.45 1.50
N GLU A 175 -11.53 -18.85 2.23
CA GLU A 175 -12.29 -19.50 3.30
C GLU A 175 -11.47 -20.05 4.48
N TYR A 176 -10.21 -19.63 4.63
CA TYR A 176 -9.36 -19.98 5.77
C TYR A 176 -9.78 -19.28 7.07
N VAL A 177 -10.48 -18.13 6.95
CA VAL A 177 -11.08 -17.39 8.07
C VAL A 177 -12.48 -16.92 7.69
N GLU A 178 -13.39 -16.88 8.66
CA GLU A 178 -14.76 -16.40 8.44
C GLU A 178 -14.88 -14.89 8.74
N ASN A 179 -14.21 -14.44 9.80
CA ASN A 179 -14.31 -13.09 10.32
C ASN A 179 -13.50 -12.08 9.47
N PRO A 180 -13.96 -10.81 9.41
CA PRO A 180 -13.15 -9.74 8.81
C PRO A 180 -11.84 -9.53 9.60
N PRO A 181 -10.88 -8.79 9.01
CA PRO A 181 -9.61 -8.51 9.68
C PRO A 181 -9.83 -7.82 11.05
N PRO A 182 -9.16 -8.28 12.13
CA PRO A 182 -9.38 -7.80 13.49
C PRO A 182 -8.65 -6.49 13.76
N ILE A 183 -8.89 -5.47 12.94
CA ILE A 183 -8.16 -4.19 12.93
C ILE A 183 -9.07 -2.99 13.16
N SER A 184 -10.36 -3.23 13.38
CA SER A 184 -11.34 -2.19 13.71
C SER A 184 -10.96 -1.49 15.00
N HIS A 185 -11.05 -0.16 15.04
CA HIS A 185 -10.78 0.66 16.22
C HIS A 185 -9.35 0.56 16.78
N VAL A 186 -8.37 0.15 15.98
CA VAL A 186 -6.95 0.20 16.38
C VAL A 186 -6.50 1.66 16.42
N ILE A 187 -6.03 2.09 17.59
CA ILE A 187 -5.58 3.46 17.85
C ILE A 187 -4.06 3.51 17.76
N TYR A 188 -3.56 4.47 16.97
CA TYR A 188 -2.13 4.71 16.79
C TYR A 188 -1.68 5.90 17.65
N PRO A 189 -0.42 5.91 18.12
CA PRO A 189 0.14 7.08 18.79
C PRO A 189 0.00 8.33 17.90
N LYS A 190 -0.38 9.45 18.52
CA LYS A 190 -0.38 10.75 17.85
C LYS A 190 1.05 11.13 17.46
N ARG A 191 1.16 11.89 16.37
CA ARG A 191 2.41 12.48 15.93
C ARG A 191 2.14 13.90 15.48
N ASP A 192 3.19 14.69 15.52
CA ASP A 192 3.17 16.01 14.89
C ASP A 192 2.96 15.85 13.39
N GLU A 193 2.24 16.82 12.82
CA GLU A 193 2.13 16.94 11.39
C GLU A 193 3.52 17.21 10.78
N LYS A 194 3.71 16.76 9.54
CA LYS A 194 4.95 17.10 8.83
C LYS A 194 4.95 18.58 8.54
N PRO A 195 6.08 19.28 8.70
CA PRO A 195 6.18 20.67 8.29
C PRO A 195 5.76 20.84 6.82
N PRO A 196 5.15 21.98 6.46
CA PRO A 196 4.92 22.31 5.06
C PRO A 196 6.26 22.41 4.32
N PHE A 197 6.22 22.29 2.99
CA PHE A 197 7.41 22.50 2.18
C PHE A 197 7.92 23.93 2.36
N GLN A 198 9.23 24.07 2.56
CA GLN A 198 9.89 25.33 2.87
C GLN A 198 11.12 25.53 1.98
N THR A 199 11.40 26.78 1.67
CA THR A 199 12.61 27.21 0.97
C THR A 199 13.84 27.03 1.84
N LEU A 200 15.02 27.02 1.21
CA LEU A 200 16.30 26.97 1.91
C LEU A 200 16.43 28.11 2.93
N ALA A 201 16.04 29.33 2.54
CA ALA A 201 16.13 30.52 3.39
C ALA A 201 15.20 30.43 4.61
N GLU A 202 13.98 29.91 4.46
CA GLU A 202 13.06 29.70 5.59
C GLU A 202 13.62 28.71 6.60
N ILE A 203 14.14 27.58 6.13
CA ILE A 203 14.73 26.56 7.01
C ILE A 203 15.96 27.10 7.71
N GLN A 204 16.84 27.82 7.00
CA GLN A 204 18.02 28.45 7.59
C GLN A 204 17.66 29.45 8.69
N ARG A 205 16.65 30.31 8.48
CA ARG A 205 16.16 31.23 9.52
C ARG A 205 15.59 30.51 10.74
N ALA A 206 14.84 29.42 10.52
CA ALA A 206 14.27 28.62 11.60
C ALA A 206 15.36 27.92 12.44
N VAL A 207 16.39 27.38 11.78
CA VAL A 207 17.52 26.71 12.43
C VAL A 207 18.42 27.69 13.17
N SER A 208 18.71 28.87 12.58
CA SER A 208 19.57 29.88 13.22
C SER A 208 18.99 30.44 14.52
N GLY A 209 17.68 30.31 14.73
CA GLY A 209 17.02 30.70 15.97
C GLY A 209 17.38 29.84 17.19
N GLY A 210 18.03 28.68 17.03
CA GLY A 210 18.56 27.84 18.12
C GLY A 210 17.52 27.16 19.02
N LYS A 211 16.23 27.25 18.69
CA LYS A 211 15.11 26.72 19.51
C LYS A 211 14.68 25.30 19.14
N LEU A 212 15.27 24.71 18.09
CA LEU A 212 14.83 23.43 17.53
C LEU A 212 15.68 22.28 18.05
N SER A 213 15.03 21.15 18.34
CA SER A 213 15.74 19.88 18.54
C SER A 213 16.28 19.35 17.21
N LYS A 214 17.32 18.50 17.26
CA LYS A 214 17.87 17.83 16.06
C LYS A 214 16.83 17.09 15.22
N ALA A 215 15.77 16.56 15.86
CA ALA A 215 14.69 15.86 15.17
C ALA A 215 13.78 16.85 14.40
N GLN A 216 13.50 18.02 14.99
CA GLN A 216 12.72 19.07 14.34
C GLN A 216 13.50 19.68 13.17
N GLU A 217 14.79 19.97 13.34
CA GLU A 217 15.64 20.44 12.25
C GLU A 217 15.67 19.45 11.09
N ALA A 218 15.86 18.15 11.38
CA ALA A 218 15.83 17.12 10.35
C ALA A 218 14.48 17.07 9.62
N ALA A 219 13.35 17.23 10.33
CA ALA A 219 12.03 17.26 9.72
C ALA A 219 11.82 18.47 8.79
N LEU A 220 12.40 19.63 9.13
CA LEU A 220 12.41 20.80 8.25
C LEU A 220 13.21 20.54 6.98
N TRP A 221 14.43 19.99 7.11
CA TRP A 221 15.28 19.65 5.95
C TRP A 221 14.66 18.60 5.03
N GLU A 222 13.88 17.65 5.55
CA GLU A 222 13.10 16.71 4.73
C GLU A 222 11.94 17.36 3.97
N SER A 223 11.56 18.58 4.37
CA SER A 223 10.52 19.40 3.74
C SER A 223 11.12 20.51 2.87
N LEU A 224 12.43 20.46 2.60
CA LEU A 224 13.10 21.41 1.72
C LEU A 224 12.56 21.30 0.29
N PHE A 225 12.33 22.45 -0.32
CA PHE A 225 12.35 22.62 -1.77
C PHE A 225 13.26 23.78 -2.15
N LEU A 226 13.78 23.73 -3.37
CA LEU A 226 14.62 24.77 -3.95
C LEU A 226 13.79 25.63 -4.89
N THR A 227 13.96 26.94 -4.79
CA THR A 227 13.41 27.90 -5.75
C THR A 227 14.07 27.73 -7.11
N ARG A 228 13.45 28.22 -8.19
CA ARG A 228 14.02 28.13 -9.54
C ARG A 228 15.47 28.66 -9.63
N PRO A 229 15.81 29.86 -9.11
CA PRO A 229 17.20 30.33 -9.13
C PRO A 229 18.17 29.44 -8.33
N GLU A 230 17.71 28.82 -7.24
CA GLU A 230 18.51 27.87 -6.46
C GLU A 230 18.73 26.56 -7.22
N VAL A 231 17.72 26.05 -7.92
CA VAL A 231 17.86 24.91 -8.82
C VAL A 231 18.90 25.22 -9.90
N ASP A 232 18.83 26.38 -10.54
CA ASP A 232 19.77 26.78 -11.58
C ASP A 232 21.22 26.85 -11.05
N ARG A 233 21.43 27.44 -9.87
CA ARG A 233 22.76 27.49 -9.22
C ARG A 233 23.26 26.10 -8.78
N LEU A 234 22.37 25.21 -8.34
CA LEU A 234 22.74 23.84 -8.02
C LEU A 234 23.14 23.07 -9.28
N LEU A 235 22.41 23.23 -10.39
CA LEU A 235 22.75 22.61 -11.66
C LEU A 235 24.09 23.13 -12.19
N ASP A 236 24.37 24.43 -12.09
CA ASP A 236 25.68 25.00 -12.42
C ASP A 236 26.80 24.38 -11.57
N HIS A 237 26.60 24.26 -10.26
CA HIS A 237 27.55 23.58 -9.38
C HIS A 237 27.77 22.11 -9.77
N ALA A 238 26.69 21.37 -10.00
CA ALA A 238 26.75 19.96 -10.40
C ALA A 238 27.46 19.77 -11.75
N SER A 239 27.34 20.73 -12.68
CA SER A 239 28.07 20.70 -13.96
C SER A 239 29.59 20.83 -13.77
N LYS A 240 30.02 21.65 -12.81
CA LYS A 240 31.45 21.89 -12.49
C LYS A 240 32.07 20.77 -11.65
N GLN A 241 31.26 20.08 -10.85
CA GLN A 241 31.69 18.97 -9.99
C GLN A 241 31.46 17.58 -10.62
N ALA A 242 30.95 17.52 -11.87
CA ALA A 242 30.64 16.26 -12.54
C ALA A 242 31.91 15.45 -12.82
N GLY A 243 32.32 14.62 -11.85
CA GLY A 243 33.46 13.72 -12.01
C GLY A 243 33.22 12.58 -13.00
N LEU A 244 31.96 12.31 -13.35
CA LEU A 244 31.57 11.34 -14.39
C LEU A 244 30.51 11.94 -15.32
N PRO A 245 30.48 11.57 -16.62
CA PRO A 245 29.64 12.22 -17.63
C PRO A 245 28.13 12.20 -17.33
N PHE A 246 27.63 11.16 -16.67
CA PHE A 246 26.19 11.02 -16.38
C PHE A 246 25.72 11.88 -15.21
N VAL A 247 26.63 12.42 -14.38
CA VAL A 247 26.27 13.11 -13.13
C VAL A 247 25.44 14.36 -13.42
N TYR A 248 25.93 15.25 -14.28
CA TYR A 248 25.17 16.47 -14.62
C TYR A 248 23.82 16.18 -15.32
N PRO A 249 23.75 15.33 -16.37
CA PRO A 249 22.48 14.89 -16.97
C PRO A 249 21.50 14.30 -15.95
N MET A 250 21.97 13.53 -14.97
CA MET A 250 21.15 12.98 -13.90
C MET A 250 20.43 14.06 -13.09
N PHE A 251 21.14 15.12 -12.69
CA PHE A 251 20.58 16.26 -11.97
C PHE A 251 19.57 17.04 -12.83
N VAL A 252 19.93 17.34 -14.08
CA VAL A 252 19.05 18.06 -15.03
C VAL A 252 17.74 17.29 -15.24
N LEU A 253 17.81 15.97 -15.40
CA LEU A 253 16.64 15.15 -15.68
C LEU A 253 15.62 15.20 -14.54
N VAL A 254 16.04 15.05 -13.29
CA VAL A 254 15.11 15.10 -12.15
C VAL A 254 14.61 16.51 -11.86
N ALA A 255 15.46 17.54 -12.03
CA ALA A 255 15.11 18.94 -11.80
C ALA A 255 14.05 19.44 -12.80
N HIS A 256 14.16 19.04 -14.07
CA HIS A 256 13.27 19.54 -15.13
C HIS A 256 12.04 18.67 -15.40
N THR A 257 11.88 17.53 -14.73
CA THR A 257 10.72 16.64 -14.93
C THR A 257 9.97 16.29 -13.65
N GLY A 258 10.55 16.55 -12.48
CA GLY A 258 10.00 16.13 -11.19
C GLY A 258 9.84 14.61 -11.04
N MET A 259 10.51 13.80 -11.87
CA MET A 259 10.39 12.35 -11.84
C MET A 259 10.98 11.73 -10.57
N ARG A 260 10.51 10.55 -10.20
CA ARG A 260 11.04 9.81 -9.05
C ARG A 260 12.42 9.24 -9.40
N ARG A 261 13.31 9.05 -8.41
CA ARG A 261 14.60 8.36 -8.62
C ARG A 261 14.44 7.02 -9.35
N SER A 262 13.46 6.21 -8.97
CA SER A 262 13.22 4.93 -9.66
C SER A 262 12.72 5.06 -11.10
N GLU A 263 12.25 6.23 -11.53
CA GLU A 263 11.85 6.53 -12.91
C GLU A 263 13.08 6.96 -13.72
N LEU A 264 13.90 7.84 -13.14
CA LEU A 264 15.23 8.22 -13.63
C LEU A 264 16.07 6.99 -13.98
N LEU A 265 16.22 6.04 -13.05
CA LEU A 265 17.06 4.83 -13.25
C LEU A 265 16.51 3.83 -14.27
N ARG A 266 15.28 4.03 -14.76
CA ARG A 266 14.63 3.17 -15.77
C ARG A 266 14.39 3.90 -17.09
N ALA A 267 14.80 5.17 -17.19
CA ALA A 267 14.65 5.92 -18.42
C ALA A 267 15.54 5.31 -19.52
N GLU A 268 14.98 5.18 -20.71
CA GLU A 268 15.67 4.70 -21.91
C GLU A 268 15.85 5.85 -22.91
N LYS A 269 16.83 5.76 -23.80
CA LYS A 269 17.04 6.77 -24.85
C LYS A 269 15.81 6.92 -25.75
N ALA A 270 15.13 5.82 -26.04
CA ALA A 270 13.89 5.79 -26.82
C ALA A 270 12.71 6.52 -26.15
N ASP A 271 12.81 6.87 -24.87
CA ASP A 271 11.79 7.66 -24.18
C ASP A 271 11.85 9.16 -24.54
N PHE A 272 12.94 9.62 -25.16
CA PHE A 272 13.18 11.02 -25.49
C PHE A 272 12.73 11.33 -26.92
N ASP A 273 11.62 12.04 -27.03
CA ASP A 273 11.16 12.62 -28.29
C ASP A 273 11.65 14.06 -28.37
N PHE A 274 12.79 14.25 -29.05
CA PHE A 274 13.42 15.55 -29.20
C PHE A 274 12.69 16.47 -30.19
N GLU A 275 11.92 15.93 -31.13
CA GLU A 275 11.14 16.69 -32.10
C GLU A 275 9.84 17.19 -31.46
N GLY A 276 9.09 16.28 -30.83
CA GLY A 276 7.90 16.59 -30.06
C GLY A 276 8.19 17.24 -28.71
N ARG A 277 9.48 17.35 -28.32
CA ARG A 277 9.95 17.93 -27.06
C ARG A 277 9.26 17.33 -25.84
N THR A 278 9.19 16.01 -25.77
CA THR A 278 8.63 15.30 -24.62
C THR A 278 9.51 14.14 -24.18
N ILE A 279 9.36 13.75 -22.92
CA ILE A 279 9.91 12.50 -22.39
C ILE A 279 8.76 11.59 -21.92
N LEU A 280 8.83 10.32 -22.31
CA LEU A 280 7.92 9.28 -21.85
C LEU A 280 8.42 8.66 -20.55
N VAL A 281 7.83 9.04 -19.43
CA VAL A 281 8.22 8.49 -18.12
C VAL A 281 7.52 7.15 -17.87
N ARG A 282 8.33 6.10 -17.66
CA ARG A 282 7.87 4.76 -17.32
C ARG A 282 7.63 4.64 -15.81
N GLU A 283 6.45 4.21 -15.39
CA GLU A 283 6.00 4.18 -14.00
C GLU A 283 5.54 2.78 -13.57
N LYS A 284 6.05 2.28 -12.43
CA LYS A 284 5.57 1.03 -11.82
C LYS A 284 4.51 1.23 -10.72
N LYS A 285 4.34 2.45 -10.23
CA LYS A 285 3.54 2.73 -9.02
C LYS A 285 2.15 3.30 -9.28
N ARG A 286 1.87 3.75 -10.50
CA ARG A 286 0.61 4.43 -10.83
C ARG A 286 -0.51 3.43 -11.14
N SER A 287 -0.22 2.33 -11.82
CA SER A 287 -1.22 1.29 -12.07
C SER A 287 -1.15 0.17 -11.05
N ARG A 288 -2.31 -0.30 -10.59
CA ARG A 288 -2.44 -1.58 -9.86
C ARG A 288 -2.70 -2.77 -10.79
N LYS A 289 -2.96 -2.49 -12.07
CA LYS A 289 -3.33 -3.49 -13.10
C LYS A 289 -2.17 -3.78 -14.07
N HIS A 290 -1.32 -2.79 -14.31
CA HIS A 290 -0.23 -2.89 -15.29
C HIS A 290 1.11 -2.88 -14.56
N ALA A 291 2.03 -3.73 -15.01
CA ALA A 291 3.41 -3.74 -14.52
C ALA A 291 4.14 -2.42 -14.83
N LEU A 292 3.78 -1.79 -15.95
CA LEU A 292 4.24 -0.47 -16.34
C LEU A 292 3.06 0.40 -16.79
N SER A 293 3.12 1.67 -16.43
CA SER A 293 2.25 2.74 -16.86
C SER A 293 3.11 3.89 -17.36
N PHE A 294 2.54 4.78 -18.16
CA PHE A 294 3.31 5.82 -18.83
C PHE A 294 2.67 7.18 -18.63
N ARG A 295 3.51 8.21 -18.59
CA ARG A 295 3.10 9.62 -18.66
C ARG A 295 4.09 10.41 -19.49
N ARG A 296 3.61 11.43 -20.20
CA ARG A 296 4.47 12.35 -20.93
C ARG A 296 4.76 13.59 -20.09
N VAL A 297 6.00 14.03 -20.10
CA VAL A 297 6.44 15.27 -19.47
C VAL A 297 7.06 16.16 -20.56
N PRO A 298 6.66 17.44 -20.66
CA PRO A 298 7.28 18.38 -21.59
C PRO A 298 8.77 18.56 -21.30
N MET A 299 9.57 18.64 -22.36
CA MET A 299 11.01 18.80 -22.30
C MET A 299 11.40 20.28 -22.37
N THR A 300 12.15 20.74 -21.37
CA THR A 300 12.73 22.09 -21.39
C THR A 300 13.89 22.18 -22.39
N ASN A 301 14.23 23.39 -22.82
CA ASN A 301 15.37 23.60 -23.74
C ASN A 301 16.69 23.09 -23.15
N LEU A 302 16.91 23.28 -21.84
CA LEU A 302 18.11 22.80 -21.16
C LEU A 302 18.17 21.27 -21.17
N LEU A 303 17.07 20.62 -20.78
CA LEU A 303 16.99 19.15 -20.75
C LEU A 303 17.27 18.55 -22.14
N GLY A 304 16.64 19.10 -23.19
CA GLY A 304 16.84 18.63 -24.55
C GLY A 304 18.27 18.80 -25.05
N ARG A 305 18.90 19.97 -24.81
CA ARG A 305 20.29 20.19 -25.21
C ARG A 305 21.25 19.22 -24.50
N VAL A 306 21.11 19.09 -23.19
CA VAL A 306 21.99 18.23 -22.37
C VAL A 306 21.89 16.77 -22.81
N PHE A 307 20.68 16.25 -23.02
CA PHE A 307 20.51 14.85 -23.41
C PHE A 307 20.85 14.59 -24.88
N LYS A 308 20.66 15.55 -25.79
CA LYS A 308 21.18 15.44 -27.17
C LYS A 308 22.70 15.31 -27.19
N GLN A 309 23.40 16.16 -26.45
CA GLN A 309 24.86 16.09 -26.35
C GLN A 309 25.30 14.79 -25.67
N TYR A 310 24.71 14.46 -24.52
CA TYR A 310 25.07 13.26 -23.76
C TYR A 310 24.88 11.97 -24.58
N PHE A 311 23.79 11.85 -25.35
CA PHE A 311 23.54 10.68 -26.20
C PHE A 311 24.47 10.61 -27.42
N ALA A 312 24.93 11.76 -27.94
CA ALA A 312 25.94 11.77 -29.01
C ALA A 312 27.30 11.26 -28.50
N GLU A 313 27.67 11.62 -27.27
CA GLU A 313 28.91 11.18 -26.62
C GLU A 313 28.81 9.73 -26.09
N HIS A 314 27.61 9.26 -25.80
CA HIS A 314 27.34 7.93 -25.24
C HIS A 314 26.27 7.21 -26.09
N PRO A 315 26.56 6.78 -27.33
CA PRO A 315 25.56 6.22 -28.24
C PRO A 315 25.13 4.79 -27.89
N SER A 316 25.98 4.03 -27.20
CA SER A 316 25.77 2.61 -26.91
C SER A 316 24.70 2.35 -25.83
N GLY A 317 24.04 1.20 -25.91
CA GLY A 317 23.03 0.77 -24.95
C GLY A 317 21.67 1.51 -25.01
N PRO A 318 20.60 0.91 -24.44
CA PRO A 318 19.27 1.51 -24.48
C PRO A 318 19.01 2.51 -23.35
N TYR A 319 19.79 2.50 -22.27
CA TYR A 319 19.51 3.30 -21.07
C TYR A 319 19.89 4.76 -21.25
N ALA A 320 19.08 5.65 -20.67
CA ALA A 320 19.30 7.09 -20.74
C ALA A 320 20.45 7.58 -19.84
N LEU A 321 20.81 6.81 -18.81
CA LEU A 321 21.93 7.10 -17.92
C LEU A 321 22.66 5.80 -17.58
N THR A 322 23.95 5.78 -17.84
CA THR A 322 24.82 4.62 -17.61
C THR A 322 26.08 5.09 -16.88
N ARG A 323 26.62 4.24 -16.02
CA ARG A 323 27.91 4.50 -15.36
C ARG A 323 29.04 4.01 -16.25
N ASP A 324 29.13 2.68 -16.44
CA ASP A 324 30.14 1.99 -17.24
C ASP A 324 29.44 0.81 -17.99
N ASN A 325 29.93 0.42 -19.16
CA ASN A 325 29.52 -0.78 -19.92
C ASN A 325 28.02 -0.89 -20.30
N ASP A 326 27.37 0.23 -20.63
CA ASP A 326 25.96 0.26 -21.07
C ASP A 326 24.96 -0.34 -20.07
N GLN A 327 25.34 -0.49 -18.80
CA GLN A 327 24.46 -0.99 -17.75
C GLN A 327 23.67 0.15 -17.11
N PRO A 328 22.43 -0.10 -16.68
CA PRO A 328 21.61 0.92 -16.08
C PRO A 328 22.23 1.37 -14.75
N LEU A 329 22.16 2.67 -14.48
CA LEU A 329 22.61 3.23 -13.22
C LEU A 329 21.90 2.55 -12.03
N THR A 330 22.67 2.04 -11.07
CA THR A 330 22.10 1.42 -9.87
C THR A 330 21.59 2.47 -8.89
N THR A 331 20.72 2.05 -7.97
CA THR A 331 20.25 2.95 -6.90
C THR A 331 21.38 3.48 -6.04
N ASP A 332 22.31 2.61 -5.65
CA ASP A 332 23.41 2.97 -4.77
C ASP A 332 24.41 3.90 -5.48
N ALA A 333 24.68 3.67 -6.77
CA ALA A 333 25.51 4.57 -7.56
C ALA A 333 24.86 5.95 -7.67
N ALA A 334 23.57 6.03 -8.00
CA ALA A 334 22.87 7.31 -8.10
C ALA A 334 22.88 8.09 -6.77
N ASP A 335 22.62 7.41 -5.65
CA ASP A 335 22.66 8.04 -4.32
C ASP A 335 24.08 8.50 -3.96
N HIS A 336 25.10 7.66 -4.23
CA HIS A 336 26.50 8.00 -3.97
C HIS A 336 26.96 9.21 -4.78
N PHE A 337 26.75 9.23 -6.09
CA PHE A 337 27.18 10.34 -6.94
C PHE A 337 26.37 11.61 -6.72
N PHE A 338 25.11 11.49 -6.28
CA PHE A 338 24.34 12.61 -5.79
C PHE A 338 25.01 13.24 -4.55
N GLU A 339 25.38 12.44 -3.55
CA GLU A 339 26.03 12.93 -2.33
C GLU A 339 27.41 13.53 -2.62
N VAL A 340 28.22 12.86 -3.44
CA VAL A 340 29.56 13.33 -3.82
C VAL A 340 29.47 14.68 -4.54
N ALA A 341 28.53 14.84 -5.48
CA ALA A 341 28.38 16.08 -6.25
C ALA A 341 27.98 17.30 -5.41
N LEU A 342 27.37 17.10 -4.23
CA LEU A 342 26.94 18.19 -3.35
C LEU A 342 27.81 18.36 -2.10
N LYS A 343 28.74 17.43 -1.85
CA LYS A 343 29.57 17.41 -0.64
C LYS A 343 30.44 18.67 -0.55
N GLY A 344 30.47 19.29 0.62
CA GLY A 344 31.28 20.49 0.87
C GLY A 344 30.79 21.76 0.16
N SER A 345 29.62 21.71 -0.49
CA SER A 345 29.00 22.87 -1.15
C SER A 345 27.91 23.51 -0.28
N ALA A 346 27.40 24.66 -0.71
CA ALA A 346 26.20 25.27 -0.12
C ALA A 346 24.96 24.36 -0.20
N TRP A 347 24.98 23.34 -1.07
CA TRP A 347 23.89 22.39 -1.30
C TRP A 347 24.01 21.10 -0.47
N GLN A 348 25.00 20.97 0.40
CA GLN A 348 25.21 19.75 1.21
C GLN A 348 24.02 19.38 2.12
N ALA A 349 23.15 20.35 2.43
CA ALA A 349 21.94 20.12 3.20
C ALA A 349 20.82 19.44 2.39
N VAL A 350 20.94 19.42 1.06
CA VAL A 350 19.98 18.81 0.15
C VAL A 350 20.11 17.28 0.23
N ARG A 351 19.03 16.61 0.65
CA ARG A 351 19.03 15.15 0.88
C ARG A 351 18.20 14.42 -0.16
N GLY A 352 18.91 13.66 -1.01
CA GLY A 352 18.32 12.78 -2.00
C GLY A 352 17.48 13.46 -3.08
N PHE A 353 17.00 12.66 -4.01
CA PHE A 353 16.34 13.13 -5.24
C PHE A 353 14.93 13.70 -5.04
N HIS A 354 14.29 13.44 -3.90
CA HIS A 354 12.90 13.90 -3.68
C HIS A 354 12.78 15.42 -3.56
N VAL A 355 13.85 16.10 -3.17
CA VAL A 355 13.92 17.56 -3.17
C VAL A 355 13.57 18.15 -4.55
N PHE A 356 14.10 17.61 -5.66
CA PHE A 356 13.82 18.14 -7.00
C PHE A 356 12.38 17.95 -7.41
N ARG A 357 11.75 16.88 -6.93
CA ARG A 357 10.33 16.66 -7.13
C ARG A 357 9.51 17.69 -6.35
N HIS A 358 9.92 18.04 -5.14
CA HIS A 358 9.30 19.10 -4.37
C HIS A 358 9.51 20.47 -5.03
N SER A 359 10.75 20.77 -5.44
CA SER A 359 11.09 21.98 -6.18
C SER A 359 10.29 22.12 -7.46
N PHE A 360 10.18 21.07 -8.28
CA PHE A 360 9.42 21.11 -9.53
C PHE A 360 7.96 21.48 -9.29
N ALA A 361 7.30 20.83 -8.33
CA ALA A 361 5.91 21.10 -7.99
C ALA A 361 5.72 22.51 -7.43
N SER A 362 6.52 22.89 -6.43
CA SER A 362 6.41 24.18 -5.75
C SER A 362 6.70 25.34 -6.69
N ASN A 363 7.72 25.23 -7.55
CA ASN A 363 8.00 26.26 -8.55
C ASN A 363 6.91 26.32 -9.63
N ALA A 364 6.37 25.18 -10.09
CA ALA A 364 5.28 25.20 -11.06
C ALA A 364 4.02 25.88 -10.50
N MET A 365 3.68 25.61 -9.24
CA MET A 365 2.60 26.31 -8.52
C MET A 365 2.89 27.80 -8.34
N ALA A 366 4.14 28.17 -8.02
CA ALA A 366 4.58 29.56 -7.89
C ALA A 366 4.48 30.36 -9.21
N GLU A 367 4.57 29.68 -10.36
CA GLU A 367 4.36 30.26 -11.68
C GLU A 367 2.88 30.21 -12.12
N GLY A 368 1.97 29.77 -11.25
CA GLY A 368 0.54 29.72 -11.53
C GLY A 368 0.11 28.59 -12.46
N ILE A 369 0.93 27.56 -12.64
CA ILE A 369 0.57 26.40 -13.48
C ILE A 369 -0.56 25.61 -12.83
N ASP A 370 -1.56 25.23 -13.64
CA ASP A 370 -2.72 24.47 -13.19
C ASP A 370 -2.32 23.13 -12.53
N GLN A 371 -2.90 22.85 -11.36
CA GLN A 371 -2.61 21.65 -10.57
C GLN A 371 -2.83 20.35 -11.35
N ARG A 372 -3.78 20.30 -12.29
CA ARG A 372 -4.05 19.11 -13.12
C ARG A 372 -2.88 18.82 -14.06
N MET A 373 -2.23 19.86 -14.59
CA MET A 373 -1.03 19.72 -15.42
C MET A 373 0.14 19.19 -14.59
N ILE A 374 0.36 19.76 -13.40
CA ILE A 374 1.39 19.30 -12.46
C ILE A 374 1.15 17.84 -12.08
N ASP A 375 -0.08 17.47 -11.74
CA ASP A 375 -0.46 16.09 -11.40
C ASP A 375 -0.21 15.12 -12.55
N ALA A 376 -0.51 15.53 -13.79
CA ALA A 376 -0.26 14.74 -14.99
C ALA A 376 1.24 14.52 -15.22
N TRP A 377 2.07 15.54 -15.05
CA TRP A 377 3.53 15.44 -15.22
C TRP A 377 4.23 14.69 -14.09
N MET A 378 3.73 14.81 -12.87
CA MET A 378 4.33 14.18 -11.71
C MET A 378 3.79 12.77 -11.47
N GLY A 379 2.62 12.42 -11.99
CA GLY A 379 1.94 11.16 -11.70
C GLY A 379 1.46 11.09 -10.25
N HIS A 380 0.83 12.16 -9.77
CA HIS A 380 0.12 12.16 -8.48
C HIS A 380 -1.24 11.47 -8.61
N GLN A 381 -1.64 10.73 -7.59
CA GLN A 381 -2.89 9.96 -7.61
C GLN A 381 -3.82 10.23 -6.43
N THR A 382 -3.30 10.77 -5.32
CA THR A 382 -4.09 10.98 -4.12
C THR A 382 -4.10 12.44 -3.73
N GLU A 383 -5.17 12.84 -3.05
CA GLU A 383 -5.37 14.21 -2.61
C GLU A 383 -4.29 14.64 -1.61
N GLU A 384 -3.82 13.74 -0.75
CA GLU A 384 -2.73 14.00 0.20
C GLU A 384 -1.39 14.25 -0.50
N MET A 385 -1.21 13.77 -1.74
CA MET A 385 -0.05 14.14 -2.56
C MET A 385 -0.18 15.55 -3.13
N ARG A 386 -1.41 16.02 -3.40
CA ARG A 386 -1.69 17.36 -3.92
C ARG A 386 -1.64 18.42 -2.81
N GLN A 387 -2.26 18.13 -1.67
CA GLN A 387 -2.43 19.09 -0.57
C GLN A 387 -1.11 19.68 -0.07
N ARG A 388 0.00 18.91 -0.09
CA ARG A 388 1.29 19.45 0.34
C ARG A 388 1.84 20.57 -0.54
N TYR A 389 1.38 20.69 -1.79
CA TYR A 389 1.79 21.73 -2.73
C TYR A 389 0.75 22.84 -2.89
N ARG A 390 -0.40 22.75 -2.20
CA ARG A 390 -1.47 23.75 -2.27
C ARG A 390 -1.17 25.03 -1.50
N HIS A 391 -0.16 25.01 -0.63
CA HIS A 391 0.34 26.24 -0.05
C HIS A 391 0.99 27.03 -1.18
N LEU A 392 0.28 28.07 -1.64
CA LEU A 392 0.82 29.06 -2.58
C LEU A 392 2.22 29.47 -2.10
N ALA A 393 3.12 29.76 -3.04
CA ALA A 393 4.45 30.21 -2.69
C ALA A 393 4.33 31.38 -1.69
N PRO A 394 5.17 31.47 -0.64
CA PRO A 394 5.08 32.51 0.37
C PRO A 394 4.96 33.93 -0.22
N THR A 395 5.64 34.17 -1.35
CA THR A 395 5.56 35.42 -2.11
C THR A 395 4.19 35.70 -2.72
N GLN A 396 3.47 34.69 -3.20
CA GLN A 396 2.10 34.84 -3.69
C GLN A 396 1.11 35.09 -2.56
N GLN A 397 1.29 34.41 -1.41
CA GLN A 397 0.45 34.66 -0.23
C GLN A 397 0.69 36.06 0.32
N GLN A 398 1.94 36.50 0.38
CA GLN A 398 2.31 37.84 0.80
C GLN A 398 1.78 38.88 -0.18
N ALA A 399 2.00 38.72 -1.50
CA ALA A 399 1.44 39.64 -2.49
C ALA A 399 -0.10 39.69 -2.44
N ALA A 400 -0.77 38.56 -2.17
CA ALA A 400 -2.22 38.52 -2.00
C ALA A 400 -2.67 39.24 -0.73
N ILE A 401 -1.98 39.05 0.41
CA ILE A 401 -2.32 39.74 1.65
C ILE A 401 -2.02 41.24 1.56
N ASP A 402 -0.91 41.62 0.94
CA ASP A 402 -0.54 43.01 0.66
C ASP A 402 -1.53 43.66 -0.32
N ALA A 403 -2.09 42.89 -1.26
CA ALA A 403 -3.13 43.38 -2.15
C ALA A 403 -4.48 43.59 -1.44
N VAL A 404 -4.78 42.81 -0.41
CA VAL A 404 -5.99 42.97 0.43
C VAL A 404 -5.84 44.17 1.38
N TYR A 405 -4.67 44.31 2.00
CA TYR A 405 -4.35 45.37 2.95
C TYR A 405 -3.38 46.37 2.33
N ARG A 406 -3.66 46.84 1.11
CA ARG A 406 -2.86 47.93 0.54
C ARG A 406 -2.90 49.08 1.53
N ASP A 407 -1.76 49.39 2.13
CA ASP A 407 -1.63 50.63 2.88
C ASP A 407 -1.89 51.76 1.88
N GLU A 408 -3.04 52.43 2.02
CA GLU A 408 -3.27 53.70 1.36
C GLU A 408 -2.24 54.67 1.94
N ALA A 409 -1.08 54.75 1.30
CA ALA A 409 -0.08 55.75 1.61
C ALA A 409 -0.74 57.12 1.44
N SER A 410 -1.03 57.78 2.56
CA SER A 410 -1.34 59.21 2.65
C SER A 410 -0.09 60.04 2.35
#